data_AF-A0A913YER6-F1
#
_entry.id   AF-A0A913YER6-F1
#
_cell.length_a   1.000
_cell.length_b   1.000
_cell.length_c   1.000
_cell.angle_alpha   90.00
_cell.angle_beta   90.00
_cell.angle_gamma   90.00
#
_symmetry.space_group_name_H-M   'P 1'
#
loop_
_entity.id
_entity.type
_entity.pdbx_description
1 polymer ?
#
loop_
_entity_poly.entity_id
_entity_poly.type
_entity_poly.pdbx_seq_one_letter_code
_entity_poly.pdbx_strand_id
1 'polypeptide(L)'
;MFLSHLSSFCLQIDQKGAEKILGDNFYTILRNSGYKEDKLRYDAFDFHKECSKMRWDRLNILIDRQNSDLKKFGYFSMDKDRAINSEQKGIFRTNCIDSLDRTNVVQSMLASKSLEFQLEVIVN
;
A
#
# COMPACT_ATOMS: atom_id res chain seq x y z
N MET A 1 13.34 -6.29 13.57
CA MET A 1 12.11 -7.09 13.83
C MET A 1 10.98 -6.84 12.82
N PHE A 2 10.83 -5.64 12.22
CA PHE A 2 9.73 -5.33 11.28
C PHE A 2 9.96 -5.68 9.79
N LEU A 3 11.14 -6.14 9.40
CA LEU A 3 11.50 -6.35 7.97
C LEU A 3 11.52 -7.82 7.53
N SER A 4 10.99 -8.74 8.34
CA SER A 4 10.79 -10.15 7.93
C SER A 4 9.51 -10.36 7.12
N HIS A 5 8.60 -9.39 7.11
CA HIS A 5 7.31 -9.46 6.42
C HIS A 5 7.33 -8.67 5.12
N LEU A 6 6.58 -9.14 4.12
CA LEU A 6 6.44 -8.44 2.84
C LEU A 6 5.92 -7.02 3.09
N SER A 7 6.54 -6.01 2.48
CA SER A 7 6.19 -4.62 2.71
C SER A 7 6.03 -3.87 1.40
N SER A 8 4.93 -3.14 1.26
CA SER A 8 4.74 -2.17 0.16
C SER A 8 4.65 -0.76 0.73
N PHE A 9 5.53 0.12 0.27
CA PHE A 9 5.56 1.53 0.67
C PHE A 9 4.87 2.36 -0.40
N CYS A 10 3.75 3.00 -0.03
CA CYS A 10 3.04 3.95 -0.87
C CYS A 10 3.37 5.36 -0.39
N LEU A 11 4.24 6.05 -1.13
CA LEU A 11 4.67 7.41 -0.81
C LEU A 11 3.89 8.42 -1.66
N GLN A 12 3.09 9.26 -1.03
CA GLN A 12 2.32 10.31 -1.69
C GLN A 12 3.11 11.61 -1.67
N ILE A 13 3.91 11.82 -2.71
CA ILE A 13 4.84 12.94 -2.83
C ILE A 13 4.79 13.53 -4.24
N ASP A 14 4.90 14.85 -4.35
CA ASP A 14 5.11 15.53 -5.63
C ASP A 14 6.40 15.01 -6.26
N GLN A 15 6.33 14.71 -7.56
CA GLN A 15 7.47 14.26 -8.34
C GLN A 15 8.30 15.45 -8.86
N LYS A 16 8.28 16.58 -8.14
CA LYS A 16 9.04 17.80 -8.41
C LYS A 16 9.66 18.37 -7.13
N GLY A 17 10.62 19.28 -7.32
CA GLY A 17 11.21 20.06 -6.23
C GLY A 17 11.85 19.21 -5.13
N ALA A 18 11.73 19.68 -3.89
CA ALA A 18 12.35 19.06 -2.73
C ALA A 18 11.75 17.68 -2.39
N GLU A 19 10.45 17.49 -2.63
CA GLU A 19 9.76 16.21 -2.37
C GLU A 19 10.28 15.09 -3.26
N LYS A 20 10.56 15.40 -4.53
CA LYS A 20 11.20 14.44 -5.44
C LYS A 20 12.56 13.99 -4.91
N ILE A 21 13.39 14.93 -4.46
CA ILE A 21 14.73 14.62 -3.92
C ILE A 21 14.60 13.71 -2.70
N LEU A 22 13.65 13.99 -1.81
CA LEU A 22 13.38 13.14 -0.64
C LEU A 22 12.94 11.74 -1.07
N GLY A 23 12.00 11.63 -2.02
CA GLY A 23 11.52 10.37 -2.57
C GLY A 23 12.61 9.54 -3.24
N ASP A 24 13.44 10.16 -4.07
CA ASP A 24 14.56 9.51 -4.77
C ASP A 24 15.62 9.00 -3.77
N ASN A 25 15.93 9.77 -2.73
CA ASN A 25 16.85 9.37 -1.67
C ASN A 25 16.29 8.21 -0.86
N PHE A 26 15.00 8.26 -0.50
CA PHE A 26 14.35 7.17 0.19
C PHE A 26 14.35 5.89 -0.65
N TYR A 27 14.02 5.98 -1.93
CA TYR A 27 14.11 4.86 -2.87
C TYR A 27 15.53 4.29 -2.94
N THR A 28 16.56 5.15 -3.01
CA THR A 28 17.96 4.73 -3.03
C THR A 28 18.34 3.94 -1.77
N ILE A 29 17.90 4.41 -0.60
CA ILE A 29 18.12 3.69 0.68
C ILE A 29 17.44 2.32 0.66
N LEU A 30 16.19 2.23 0.17
CA LEU A 30 15.49 0.94 0.06
C LEU A 30 16.19 -0.02 -0.91
N ARG A 31 16.69 0.48 -2.05
CA ARG A 31 17.44 -0.33 -3.02
C ARG A 31 18.77 -0.84 -2.45
N ASN A 32 19.40 -0.05 -1.58
CA ASN A 32 20.67 -0.40 -0.95
C ASN A 32 20.51 -1.25 0.33
N SER A 33 19.28 -1.50 0.78
CA SER A 33 19.04 -2.25 2.02
C SER A 33 19.25 -3.77 1.88
N GLY A 34 19.49 -4.27 0.66
CA GLY A 34 19.67 -5.69 0.37
C GLY A 34 18.37 -6.51 0.30
N TYR A 35 17.20 -5.87 0.44
CA TYR A 35 15.92 -6.54 0.21
C TYR A 35 15.63 -6.61 -1.30
N LYS A 36 15.11 -7.76 -1.74
CA LYS A 36 14.62 -7.93 -3.10
C LYS A 36 13.29 -7.21 -3.28
N GLU A 37 13.01 -6.75 -4.50
CA GLU A 37 11.79 -6.01 -4.84
C GLU A 37 10.50 -6.80 -4.53
N ASP A 38 10.55 -8.13 -4.59
CA ASP A 38 9.41 -8.99 -4.26
C ASP A 38 9.07 -9.00 -2.76
N LYS A 39 10.01 -8.61 -1.90
CA LYS A 39 9.82 -8.47 -0.45
C LYS A 39 9.57 -7.03 -0.01
N LEU A 40 10.11 -6.08 -0.77
CA LEU A 40 10.10 -4.66 -0.44
C LEU A 40 9.81 -3.87 -1.70
N ARG A 41 8.57 -3.43 -1.85
CA ARG A 41 8.14 -2.61 -2.98
C ARG A 41 8.03 -1.14 -2.58
N TYR A 42 8.43 -0.27 -3.49
CA TYR A 42 8.24 1.18 -3.37
C TYR A 42 7.36 1.70 -4.51
N ASP A 43 6.32 2.45 -4.19
CA ASP A 43 5.44 3.11 -5.15
C ASP A 43 5.29 4.59 -4.79
N ALA A 44 5.82 5.46 -5.66
CA ALA A 44 5.67 6.90 -5.54
C ALA A 44 4.44 7.35 -6.33
N PHE A 45 3.47 7.96 -5.63
CA PHE A 45 2.20 8.39 -6.19
C PHE A 45 2.04 9.90 -6.06
N ASP A 46 2.04 10.58 -7.21
CA ASP A 46 1.82 12.02 -7.27
C ASP A 46 0.33 12.34 -7.17
N PHE A 47 -0.13 12.54 -5.94
CA PHE A 47 -1.54 12.81 -5.67
C PHE A 47 -2.04 14.08 -6.38
N HIS A 48 -1.23 15.14 -6.41
CA HIS A 48 -1.60 16.42 -7.00
C HIS A 48 -1.78 16.30 -8.51
N LYS A 49 -0.89 15.58 -9.19
CA LYS A 49 -1.00 15.33 -10.62
C LYS A 49 -2.17 14.41 -10.95
N GLU A 50 -2.25 13.26 -10.27
CA GLU A 50 -3.19 12.20 -10.62
C GLU A 50 -4.64 12.56 -10.26
N CYS A 51 -4.86 13.20 -9.11
CA CYS A 51 -6.19 13.58 -8.61
C CYS A 51 -6.55 15.05 -8.89
N SER A 52 -5.77 15.74 -9.72
CA SER A 52 -6.10 17.11 -10.15
C SER A 52 -7.53 17.18 -10.71
N LYS A 53 -8.18 18.33 -10.51
CA LYS A 53 -9.55 18.60 -11.00
C LYS A 53 -10.61 17.64 -10.42
N MET A 54 -10.46 17.24 -9.15
CA MET A 54 -11.41 16.37 -8.43
C MET A 54 -11.57 14.98 -9.07
N ARG A 55 -10.53 14.48 -9.75
CA ARG A 55 -10.53 13.15 -10.36
C ARG A 55 -10.14 12.08 -9.36
N TRP A 56 -11.00 11.87 -8.37
CA TRP A 56 -10.82 10.88 -7.31
C TRP A 56 -10.86 9.44 -7.83
N ASP A 57 -11.49 9.21 -8.99
CA ASP A 57 -11.47 7.93 -9.70
C ASP A 57 -10.05 7.45 -10.01
N ARG A 58 -9.10 8.38 -10.16
CA ARG A 58 -7.69 8.08 -10.43
C ARG A 58 -6.96 7.46 -9.25
N LEU A 59 -7.53 7.51 -8.04
CA LEU A 59 -6.98 6.77 -6.91
C LEU A 59 -7.07 5.25 -7.10
N ASN A 60 -8.01 4.77 -7.93
CA ASN A 60 -8.07 3.36 -8.28
C ASN A 60 -6.80 2.90 -9.01
N ILE A 61 -6.08 3.80 -9.70
CA ILE A 61 -4.77 3.46 -10.30
C ILE A 61 -3.81 2.96 -9.23
N LEU A 62 -3.78 3.60 -8.06
CA LEU A 62 -2.93 3.15 -6.96
C LEU A 62 -3.38 1.78 -6.46
N ILE A 63 -4.67 1.58 -6.23
CA ILE A 63 -5.20 0.30 -5.74
C ILE A 63 -4.96 -0.82 -6.75
N ASP A 64 -5.15 -0.58 -8.05
CA ASP A 64 -4.89 -1.54 -9.11
C ASP A 64 -3.41 -1.94 -9.16
N ARG A 65 -2.50 -0.96 -8.99
CA ARG A 65 -1.05 -1.24 -8.89
C ARG A 65 -0.72 -2.09 -7.67
N GLN A 66 -1.43 -1.91 -6.56
CA GLN A 66 -1.21 -2.63 -5.30
C GLN A 66 -1.98 -3.95 -5.23
N ASN A 67 -2.85 -4.27 -6.20
CA ASN A 67 -3.74 -5.43 -6.16
C ASN A 67 -2.99 -6.77 -6.05
N SER A 68 -1.83 -6.90 -6.71
CA SER A 68 -0.97 -8.09 -6.58
C SER A 68 -0.47 -8.28 -5.16
N ASP A 69 -0.07 -7.19 -4.50
CA ASP A 69 0.43 -7.21 -3.14
C ASP A 69 -0.71 -7.38 -2.13
N LEU A 70 -1.90 -6.81 -2.39
CA LEU A 70 -3.09 -7.01 -1.55
C LEU A 70 -3.44 -8.50 -1.46
N LYS A 71 -3.43 -9.20 -2.60
CA LYS A 71 -3.67 -10.65 -2.65
C LYS A 71 -2.52 -11.44 -2.00
N LYS A 72 -1.27 -11.04 -2.25
CA LYS A 72 -0.08 -11.72 -1.69
C LYS A 72 0.03 -11.56 -0.18
N PHE A 73 -0.26 -10.37 0.32
CA PHE A 73 -0.19 -10.04 1.75
C PHE A 73 -1.36 -10.66 2.49
N GLY A 74 -2.53 -10.71 1.85
CA GLY A 74 -3.74 -11.30 2.41
C GLY A 74 -4.16 -10.60 3.71
N TYR A 75 -4.99 -11.31 4.47
CA TYR A 75 -5.52 -10.86 5.75
C TYR A 75 -5.55 -12.03 6.73
N PHE A 76 -5.60 -11.70 8.01
CA PHE A 76 -5.82 -12.70 9.04
C PHE A 76 -7.29 -13.10 9.11
N SER A 77 -7.58 -14.40 9.16
CA SER A 77 -8.92 -14.91 9.42
C SER A 77 -8.89 -16.17 10.29
N MET A 78 -9.90 -16.29 11.14
CA MET A 78 -10.03 -17.36 12.11
C MET A 78 -11.51 -17.70 12.24
N ASP A 79 -11.83 -18.99 12.33
CA ASP A 79 -13.21 -19.42 12.55
C ASP A 79 -13.64 -19.32 14.02
N LYS A 80 -14.86 -19.78 14.30
CA LYS A 80 -15.42 -19.80 15.66
C LYS A 80 -14.71 -20.80 16.58
N ASP A 81 -14.12 -21.85 16.01
CA ASP A 81 -13.40 -22.92 16.72
C ASP A 81 -11.92 -22.58 16.95
N ARG A 82 -11.53 -21.34 16.62
CA ARG A 82 -10.17 -20.79 16.70
C ARG A 82 -9.17 -21.45 15.74
N ALA A 83 -9.65 -22.11 14.69
CA ALA A 83 -8.79 -22.55 13.61
C ALA A 83 -8.41 -21.35 12.74
N ILE A 84 -7.11 -21.17 12.52
CA ILE A 84 -6.58 -20.12 11.66
C ILE A 84 -6.76 -20.56 10.20
N ASN A 85 -7.56 -19.80 9.45
CA ASN A 85 -7.83 -20.07 8.04
C ASN A 85 -6.84 -19.33 7.14
N SER A 86 -6.41 -18.14 7.54
CA SER A 86 -5.41 -17.37 6.81
C SER A 86 -4.59 -16.48 7.74
N GLU A 87 -3.32 -16.27 7.39
CA GLU A 87 -2.43 -15.34 8.07
C GLU A 87 -2.06 -14.18 7.13
N GLN A 88 -1.95 -12.98 7.70
CA GLN A 88 -1.45 -11.81 6.98
C GLN A 88 0.08 -11.91 6.82
N LYS A 89 0.56 -11.90 5.58
CA LYS A 89 1.96 -12.10 5.19
C LYS A 89 2.71 -10.80 4.92
N GLY A 90 1.99 -9.67 4.85
CA GLY A 90 2.60 -8.38 4.55
C GLY A 90 1.78 -7.17 4.97
N ILE A 91 2.40 -6.00 4.85
CA ILE A 91 1.85 -4.72 5.30
C ILE A 91 2.00 -3.64 4.24
N PHE A 92 1.04 -2.72 4.20
CA PHE A 92 1.15 -1.47 3.46
C PHE A 92 1.60 -0.36 4.39
N ARG A 93 2.62 0.39 3.99
CA ARG A 93 3.10 1.59 4.70
C ARG A 93 2.83 2.80 3.83
N THR A 94 1.85 3.60 4.22
CA THR A 94 1.50 4.86 3.56
C THR A 94 2.21 6.03 4.24
N ASN A 95 2.82 6.91 3.47
CA ASN A 95 3.34 8.18 3.98
C ASN A 95 2.95 9.29 2.99
N CYS A 96 2.66 10.47 3.51
CA CYS A 96 2.43 11.67 2.74
C CYS A 96 3.07 12.83 3.50
N ILE A 97 3.89 13.63 2.82
CA ILE A 97 4.65 14.70 3.46
C ILE A 97 3.76 15.87 3.92
N ASP A 98 2.71 16.21 3.18
CA ASP A 98 1.91 17.42 3.50
C ASP A 98 0.58 17.15 4.19
N SER A 99 0.07 15.91 4.28
CA SER A 99 -1.25 15.71 4.89
C SER A 99 -1.55 14.29 5.37
N LEU A 100 -2.15 14.21 6.56
CA LEU A 100 -2.75 13.00 7.10
C LEU A 100 -4.00 12.57 6.31
N ASP A 101 -4.80 13.52 5.81
CA ASP A 101 -6.05 13.19 5.09
C ASP A 101 -5.80 12.34 3.86
N ARG A 102 -4.77 12.67 3.07
CA ARG A 102 -4.37 11.88 1.90
C ARG A 102 -3.89 10.47 2.30
N THR A 103 -3.23 10.31 3.45
CA THR A 103 -2.90 8.97 3.95
C THR A 103 -4.14 8.20 4.38
N ASN A 104 -5.10 8.83 5.04
CA ASN A 104 -6.34 8.20 5.47
C ASN A 104 -7.17 7.72 4.28
N VAL A 105 -7.23 8.50 3.19
CA VAL A 105 -7.91 8.12 1.94
C VAL A 105 -7.30 6.82 1.38
N VAL A 106 -5.98 6.77 1.20
CA VAL A 106 -5.32 5.56 0.66
C VAL A 106 -5.49 4.36 1.58
N GLN A 107 -5.36 4.55 2.90
CA GLN A 107 -5.61 3.50 3.88
C GLN A 107 -7.04 2.96 3.81
N SER A 108 -8.03 3.84 3.70
CA SER A 108 -9.44 3.46 3.59
C SER A 108 -9.71 2.65 2.33
N MET A 109 -9.08 3.01 1.21
CA MET A 109 -9.21 2.28 -0.05
C MET A 109 -8.54 0.89 0.01
N LEU A 110 -7.34 0.79 0.58
CA LEU A 110 -6.67 -0.51 0.80
C LEU A 110 -7.51 -1.41 1.73
N ALA A 111 -8.08 -0.85 2.80
CA ALA A 111 -8.95 -1.57 3.72
C ALA A 111 -10.24 -2.03 3.02
N SER A 112 -10.86 -1.16 2.21
CA SER A 112 -12.06 -1.52 1.44
C SER A 112 -11.78 -2.67 0.49
N LYS A 113 -10.63 -2.67 -0.20
CA LYS A 113 -10.27 -3.77 -1.12
C LYS A 113 -9.98 -5.08 -0.37
N SER A 114 -9.36 -5.00 0.80
CA SER A 114 -9.16 -6.17 1.67
C SER A 114 -10.50 -6.75 2.18
N LEU A 115 -11.47 -5.88 2.49
CA LEU A 115 -12.81 -6.29 2.89
C LEU A 115 -13.56 -6.98 1.76
N GLU A 116 -13.44 -6.51 0.52
CA GLU A 116 -14.01 -7.18 -0.65
C GLU A 116 -13.51 -8.64 -0.75
N PHE A 117 -12.20 -8.87 -0.61
CA PHE A 117 -11.65 -10.23 -0.63
C PHE A 117 -12.16 -11.11 0.52
N GLN A 118 -12.36 -10.53 1.70
CA GLN A 118 -12.96 -11.25 2.83
C GLN A 118 -14.41 -11.68 2.54
N LEU A 119 -15.19 -10.79 1.92
CA LEU A 119 -16.58 -11.06 1.59
C LEU A 119 -16.73 -12.07 0.45
N GLU A 120 -15.83 -12.05 -0.54
CA GLU A 120 -15.80 -13.06 -1.63
C GLU A 120 -15.69 -14.50 -1.10
N VAL A 121 -15.00 -14.70 0.04
CA VAL A 121 -14.85 -16.03 0.67
C VAL A 121 -16.09 -16.42 1.48
N ILE A 122 -16.88 -15.46 1.96
CA ILE A 122 -18.08 -15.74 2.77
C ILE A 122 -19.31 -16.01 1.89
N VAL A 123 -19.37 -15.36 0.72
CA VAL A 123 -20.54 -15.41 -0.18
C VAL A 123 -20.49 -16.62 -1.14
N ASN A 124 -19.31 -17.22 -1.35
CA ASN A 124 -19.12 -18.44 -2.14
C ASN A 124 -18.99 -19.67 -1.25
#